data_AF-A0A380MMI5-F1
#
_entry.id   AF-A0A380MMI5-F1
#
_cell.length_a   1.000
_cell.length_b   1.000
_cell.length_c   1.000
_cell.angle_alpha   90.00
_cell.angle_beta   90.00
_cell.angle_gamma   90.00
#
_symmetry.space_group_name_H-M   'P 1'
#
loop_
_entity.id
_entity.type
_entity.pdbx_description
1 polymer ?
#
loop_
_entity_poly.entity_id
_entity_poly.type
_entity_poly.pdbx_seq_one_letter_code
_entity_poly.pdbx_strand_id
1 'polypeptide(L)'
;MTGGAEGTVRYEWMAGGFFLLQHVDLVQFGRPVTGMEIIGNLRPFGEPTGPDVASRYYDSQGNTFDYVYELDGDTLTIWAGAKDSPAYFRGTFTPDGTTMTGDWIYPGGGGYSSTMTRV
;
A
#
# COMPACT_ATOMS: atom_id res chain seq x y z
N MET A 1 7.08 20.96 7.67
CA MET A 1 7.83 20.20 6.64
C MET A 1 6.83 19.30 5.95
N THR A 2 6.56 19.52 4.66
CA THR A 2 5.72 18.61 3.85
C THR A 2 6.60 17.43 3.44
N GLY A 3 6.58 16.36 4.24
CA GLY A 3 7.35 15.12 3.99
C GLY A 3 6.67 14.17 2.99
N GLY A 4 5.80 14.70 2.13
CA GLY A 4 5.03 13.90 1.17
C GLY A 4 5.94 13.29 0.11
N ALA A 5 5.59 12.08 -0.33
CA ALA A 5 6.14 11.50 -1.54
C ALA A 5 5.38 12.05 -2.76
N GLU A 6 6.09 12.39 -3.83
CA GLU A 6 5.51 12.88 -5.08
C GLU A 6 5.84 11.93 -6.24
N GLY A 7 4.90 11.71 -7.15
CA GLY A 7 5.10 10.88 -8.33
C GLY A 7 3.84 10.12 -8.70
N THR A 8 4.00 8.96 -9.34
CA THR A 8 2.87 8.16 -9.83
C THR A 8 2.90 6.75 -9.30
N VAL A 9 1.71 6.24 -9.01
CA VAL A 9 1.48 4.83 -8.73
C VAL A 9 0.51 4.31 -9.79
N ARG A 10 0.86 3.21 -10.46
CA ARG A 10 0.02 2.58 -11.48
C ARG A 10 -0.43 1.21 -11.00
N TYR A 11 -1.71 0.92 -11.23
CA TYR A 11 -2.30 -0.37 -10.90
C TYR A 11 -2.66 -1.14 -12.18
N GLU A 12 -2.44 -2.45 -12.16
CA GLU A 12 -2.92 -3.35 -13.20
C GLU A 12 -3.28 -4.72 -12.62
N TRP A 13 -4.31 -5.36 -13.18
CA TRP A 13 -4.64 -6.73 -12.82
C TRP A 13 -3.65 -7.70 -13.45
N MET A 14 -3.08 -8.60 -12.66
CA MET A 14 -2.37 -9.76 -13.21
C MET A 14 -3.36 -10.66 -13.94
N ALA A 15 -2.89 -11.33 -15.01
CA ALA A 15 -3.68 -12.32 -15.72
C ALA A 15 -4.30 -13.34 -14.74
N GLY A 16 -5.61 -13.57 -14.86
CA GLY A 16 -6.40 -14.39 -13.94
C GLY A 16 -7.15 -13.62 -12.86
N GLY A 17 -6.84 -12.33 -12.63
CA GLY A 17 -7.64 -11.46 -11.77
C GLY A 17 -7.57 -11.76 -10.26
N PHE A 18 -6.57 -12.53 -9.82
CA PHE A 18 -6.37 -12.85 -8.41
C PHE A 18 -5.45 -11.89 -7.68
N PHE A 19 -4.56 -11.22 -8.41
CA PHE A 19 -3.56 -10.31 -7.86
C PHE A 19 -3.59 -8.98 -8.60
N LEU A 20 -3.55 -7.89 -7.84
CA LEU A 20 -3.33 -6.54 -8.33
C LEU A 20 -1.83 -6.24 -8.24
N LEU A 21 -1.27 -5.72 -9.33
CA LEU A 21 0.10 -5.23 -9.39
C LEU A 21 0.08 -3.72 -9.20
N GLN A 22 0.94 -3.23 -8.30
CA GLN A 22 1.18 -1.82 -8.09
C GLN A 22 2.61 -1.49 -8.52
N HIS A 23 2.76 -0.56 -9.43
CA HIS A 23 4.04 -0.01 -9.87
C HIS A 23 4.23 1.33 -9.20
N VAL A 24 5.28 1.45 -8.38
CA VAL A 24 5.59 2.66 -7.62
C VAL A 24 6.75 3.38 -8.28
N ASP A 25 6.53 4.65 -8.64
CA ASP A 25 7.57 5.56 -9.11
C ASP A 25 7.38 6.92 -8.44
N LEU A 26 7.98 7.06 -7.26
CA LEU A 26 7.86 8.24 -6.40
C LEU A 26 9.24 8.81 -6.06
N VAL A 27 9.24 10.06 -5.57
CA VAL A 27 10.37 10.71 -4.94
C VAL A 27 9.95 11.15 -3.54
N GLN A 28 10.70 10.76 -2.53
CA GLN A 28 10.47 11.16 -1.14
C GLN A 28 11.77 11.69 -0.54
N PHE A 29 11.73 12.89 0.06
CA PHE A 29 12.92 13.57 0.60
C PHE A 29 14.11 13.63 -0.38
N GLY A 30 13.82 13.83 -1.67
CA GLY A 30 14.82 13.89 -2.74
C GLY A 30 15.45 12.53 -3.11
N ARG A 31 14.92 11.42 -2.59
CA ARG A 31 15.36 10.07 -2.91
C ARG A 31 14.29 9.35 -3.74
N PRO A 32 14.67 8.61 -4.80
CA PRO A 32 13.74 7.75 -5.52
C PRO A 32 13.18 6.67 -4.58
N VAL A 33 11.88 6.49 -4.64
CA VAL A 33 11.14 5.39 -4.00
C VAL A 33 10.43 4.67 -5.14
N THR A 34 11.12 3.67 -5.70
CA THR A 34 10.63 2.89 -6.84
C THR A 34 10.50 1.42 -6.47
N GLY A 35 9.48 0.75 -6.99
CA GLY A 35 9.29 -0.68 -6.75
C GLY A 35 8.00 -1.26 -7.30
N MET A 36 7.76 -2.52 -6.97
CA MET A 36 6.59 -3.29 -7.37
C MET A 36 5.93 -3.89 -6.14
N GLU A 37 4.62 -3.80 -6.04
CA GLU A 37 3.82 -4.51 -5.04
C GLU A 37 2.90 -5.52 -5.71
N ILE A 38 2.78 -6.70 -5.11
CA ILE A 38 1.81 -7.71 -5.50
C ILE A 38 0.79 -7.82 -4.37
N ILE A 39 -0.47 -7.55 -4.66
CA ILE A 39 -1.55 -7.44 -3.67
C ILE A 39 -2.63 -8.49 -3.98
N GLY A 40 -3.04 -9.27 -2.97
CA GLY A 40 -4.12 -10.25 -3.08
C GLY A 40 -4.14 -11.24 -1.93
N ASN A 41 -5.13 -12.13 -1.89
CA ASN A 41 -5.16 -13.19 -0.88
C ASN A 41 -4.06 -14.24 -1.15
N LEU A 42 -3.33 -14.65 -0.12
CA LEU A 42 -2.34 -15.72 -0.22
C LEU A 42 -3.01 -17.06 -0.57
N ARG A 43 -2.36 -17.83 -1.45
CA ARG A 43 -2.82 -19.16 -1.90
C ARG A 43 -1.65 -20.15 -1.87
N PRO A 44 -1.16 -20.55 -0.68
CA PRO A 44 -0.02 -21.46 -0.57
C PRO A 44 -0.34 -22.85 -1.15
N PHE A 45 0.71 -23.59 -1.52
CA PHE A 45 0.53 -24.93 -2.07
C PHE A 45 -0.02 -25.89 -1.01
N GLY A 46 -1.17 -26.52 -1.29
CA GLY A 46 -1.79 -27.48 -0.38
C GLY A 46 -2.60 -26.84 0.76
N GLU A 47 -2.76 -25.52 0.77
CA GLU A 47 -3.50 -24.78 1.79
C GLU A 47 -4.70 -24.03 1.19
N PRO A 48 -5.76 -23.77 1.98
CA PRO A 48 -6.84 -22.90 1.54
C PRO A 48 -6.34 -21.47 1.29
N THR A 49 -7.15 -20.71 0.55
CA THR A 49 -6.89 -19.27 0.37
C THR A 49 -6.98 -18.56 1.73
N GLY A 50 -5.98 -17.73 2.03
CA GLY A 50 -5.95 -16.92 3.24
C GLY A 50 -7.08 -15.89 3.25
N PRO A 51 -7.61 -15.53 4.43
CA PRO A 51 -8.73 -14.59 4.55
C PRO A 51 -8.31 -13.14 4.28
N ASP A 52 -7.05 -12.81 4.57
CA ASP A 52 -6.53 -11.45 4.45
C ASP A 52 -6.06 -11.14 3.04
N VAL A 53 -6.26 -9.89 2.62
CA VAL A 53 -5.60 -9.33 1.44
C VAL A 53 -4.20 -8.94 1.86
N ALA A 54 -3.22 -9.76 1.50
CA ALA A 54 -1.83 -9.53 1.80
C ALA A 54 -1.13 -8.85 0.62
N SER A 55 0.03 -8.25 0.88
CA SER A 55 0.92 -7.82 -0.17
C SER A 55 2.38 -7.97 0.21
N ARG A 56 3.22 -7.94 -0.84
CA ARG A 56 4.66 -7.75 -0.69
C ARG A 56 5.14 -6.71 -1.68
N TYR A 57 5.82 -5.70 -1.17
CA TYR A 57 6.51 -4.66 -1.93
C TYR A 57 7.99 -5.00 -2.07
N TYR A 58 8.51 -4.88 -3.29
CA TYR A 58 9.91 -5.06 -3.66
C TYR A 58 10.44 -3.71 -4.14
N ASP A 59 11.36 -3.12 -3.40
CA ASP A 59 11.95 -1.83 -3.77
C ASP A 59 13.25 -1.97 -4.59
N SER A 60 13.71 -0.85 -5.14
CA SER A 60 14.95 -0.76 -5.90
C SER A 60 16.23 -0.95 -5.07
N GLN A 61 16.13 -1.06 -3.75
CA GLN A 61 17.25 -1.28 -2.84
C GLN A 61 17.36 -2.74 -2.40
N GLY A 62 16.45 -3.61 -2.87
CA GLY A 62 16.41 -5.02 -2.52
C GLY A 62 15.69 -5.32 -1.20
N ASN A 63 14.99 -4.35 -0.61
CA ASN A 63 14.13 -4.60 0.54
C ASN A 63 12.83 -5.27 0.09
N THR A 64 12.29 -6.10 0.99
CA THR A 64 10.95 -6.66 0.86
C THR A 64 10.12 -6.30 2.07
N PHE A 65 9.00 -5.62 1.85
CA PHE A 65 8.08 -5.23 2.91
C PHE A 65 6.75 -5.94 2.72
N ASP A 66 6.27 -6.59 3.77
CA ASP A 66 4.97 -7.25 3.80
C ASP A 66 3.92 -6.31 4.37
N TYR A 67 2.71 -6.36 3.81
CA TYR A 67 1.56 -5.62 4.32
C TYR A 67 0.28 -6.44 4.32
N VAL A 68 -0.70 -5.98 5.10
CA VAL A 68 -2.08 -6.46 5.04
C VAL A 68 -3.01 -5.28 4.77
N TYR A 69 -4.01 -5.48 3.92
CA TYR A 69 -5.00 -4.49 3.51
C TYR A 69 -6.37 -4.83 4.13
N GLU A 70 -7.06 -3.80 4.61
CA GLU A 70 -8.48 -3.85 4.96
C GLU A 70 -9.17 -2.61 4.42
N LEU A 71 -10.30 -2.83 3.76
CA LEU A 71 -11.18 -1.78 3.29
C LEU A 71 -12.51 -1.91 4.04
N ASP A 72 -12.85 -0.89 4.84
CA ASP A 72 -14.14 -0.76 5.52
C ASP A 72 -14.85 0.50 5.01
N GLY A 73 -15.89 0.31 4.21
CA GLY A 73 -16.57 1.41 3.51
C GLY A 73 -15.61 2.16 2.59
N ASP A 74 -15.36 3.43 2.90
CA ASP A 74 -14.46 4.34 2.19
C ASP A 74 -13.07 4.43 2.85
N THR A 75 -12.81 3.67 3.92
CA THR A 75 -11.57 3.75 4.69
C THR A 75 -10.68 2.55 4.42
N LEU A 76 -9.48 2.82 3.89
CA LEU A 76 -8.42 1.85 3.68
C LEU A 76 -7.45 1.89 4.85
N THR A 77 -7.18 0.74 5.45
CA THR A 77 -6.07 0.53 6.38
C THR A 77 -5.06 -0.44 5.75
N ILE A 78 -3.77 -0.07 5.80
CA ILE A 78 -2.66 -0.93 5.36
C ILE A 78 -1.70 -1.10 6.54
N TRP A 79 -1.62 -2.29 7.12
CA TRP A 79 -0.71 -2.57 8.22
C TRP A 79 0.67 -2.97 7.70
N ALA A 80 1.73 -2.44 8.32
CA ALA A 80 3.10 -2.92 8.08
C ALA A 80 3.31 -4.27 8.78
N GLY A 81 3.55 -5.31 8.00
CA GLY A 81 3.62 -6.70 8.45
C GLY A 81 2.23 -7.31 8.59
N ALA A 82 1.87 -7.72 9.81
CA ALA A 82 0.61 -8.38 10.10
C ALA A 82 -0.53 -7.39 10.39
N LYS A 83 -1.77 -7.87 10.24
CA LYS A 83 -2.97 -7.15 10.69
C LYS A 83 -2.83 -6.72 12.15
N ASP A 84 -3.38 -5.55 12.48
CA ASP A 84 -3.30 -4.91 13.80
C ASP A 84 -1.88 -4.51 14.24
N SER A 85 -0.91 -4.47 13.32
CA SER A 85 0.41 -3.90 13.56
C SER A 85 0.31 -2.45 14.04
N PRO A 86 1.16 -2.01 14.99
CA PRO A 86 1.14 -0.65 15.49
C PRO A 86 1.70 0.37 14.47
N ALA A 87 2.27 -0.10 13.36
CA ALA A 87 2.64 0.70 12.20
C ALA A 87 1.65 0.46 11.06
N TYR A 88 0.97 1.50 10.59
CA TYR A 88 -0.05 1.38 9.55
C TYR A 88 -0.27 2.68 8.78
N PHE A 89 -0.72 2.56 7.55
CA PHE A 89 -1.41 3.63 6.84
C PHE A 89 -2.91 3.55 7.12
N ARG A 90 -3.55 4.70 7.31
CA ARG A 90 -5.01 4.80 7.23
C ARG A 90 -5.40 6.02 6.41
N GLY A 91 -6.25 5.80 5.42
CA GLY A 91 -6.77 6.87 4.57
C GLY A 91 -8.21 6.63 4.16
N THR A 92 -8.87 7.70 3.74
CA THR A 92 -10.27 7.70 3.33
C THR A 92 -10.39 8.20 1.90
N PHE A 93 -11.18 7.50 1.10
CA PHE A 93 -11.52 7.90 -0.26
C PHE A 93 -12.60 8.97 -0.26
N THR A 94 -12.53 9.90 -1.22
CA THR A 94 -13.64 10.79 -1.54
C THR A 94 -14.81 9.99 -2.12
N PRO A 95 -16.06 10.48 -2.02
CA PRO A 95 -17.24 9.75 -2.49
C PRO A 95 -17.22 9.38 -3.98
N ASP A 96 -16.52 10.16 -4.80
CA ASP A 96 -16.30 9.91 -6.24
C ASP A 96 -15.14 8.95 -6.52
N GLY A 97 -14.40 8.53 -5.49
CA GLY A 97 -13.28 7.60 -5.57
C GLY A 97 -12.05 8.13 -6.32
N THR A 98 -11.96 9.44 -6.54
CA THR A 98 -10.83 10.03 -7.29
C THR A 98 -9.68 10.47 -6.40
N THR A 99 -9.92 10.71 -5.11
CA THR A 99 -8.89 11.13 -4.17
C THR A 99 -8.92 10.25 -2.93
N MET A 100 -7.75 9.89 -2.41
CA MET A 100 -7.59 9.30 -1.09
C MET A 100 -6.64 10.16 -0.28
N THR A 101 -6.99 10.44 0.97
CA THR A 101 -6.12 11.18 1.89
C THR A 101 -5.96 10.37 3.17
N GLY A 102 -4.74 10.30 3.69
CA GLY A 102 -4.46 9.52 4.88
C GLY A 102 -3.06 9.73 5.43
N ASP A 103 -2.73 9.00 6.47
CA ASP A 103 -1.46 9.12 7.18
C ASP A 103 -0.83 7.75 7.39
N TRP A 104 0.48 7.67 7.15
CA TRP A 104 1.33 6.62 7.70
C TRP A 104 1.66 6.95 9.14
N ILE A 105 1.35 6.04 10.05
CA ILE A 105 1.61 6.12 11.48
C ILE A 105 2.69 5.10 11.84
N TYR A 106 3.73 5.55 12.53
CA TYR A 106 4.79 4.71 13.07
C TYR A 106 4.87 4.83 14.59
N PRO A 107 5.14 3.72 15.32
CA PRO A 107 5.41 3.77 16.74
C PRO A 107 6.59 4.70 17.05
N GLY A 108 6.43 5.60 18.01
CA GLY A 108 7.47 6.57 18.37
C GLY A 108 7.56 7.81 17.47
N GLY A 109 6.66 7.95 16.49
CA GLY A 109 6.57 9.12 15.60
C GLY A 109 7.33 8.95 14.28
N GLY A 110 7.38 10.03 13.48
CA GLY A 110 8.04 10.02 12.16
C GLY A 110 7.15 9.64 10.97
N GLY A 111 5.85 9.42 11.21
CA GLY A 111 4.84 9.22 10.17
C GLY A 111 4.70 10.39 9.19
N TYR A 112 3.91 10.20 8.13
CA TYR A 112 3.70 11.22 7.10
C TYR A 112 2.30 11.15 6.48
N SER A 113 1.77 12.32 6.11
CA SER A 113 0.52 12.43 5.37
C SER A 113 0.74 12.14 3.89
N SER A 114 -0.24 11.49 3.27
CA SER A 114 -0.28 11.14 1.86
C SER A 114 -1.61 11.57 1.25
N THR A 115 -1.56 12.08 0.01
CA THR A 115 -2.73 12.34 -0.82
C THR A 115 -2.49 11.69 -2.17
N MET A 116 -3.38 10.79 -2.56
CA MET A 116 -3.35 10.11 -3.85
C MET A 116 -4.53 10.61 -4.67
N THR A 117 -4.27 11.02 -5.91
CA THR A 117 -5.33 11.45 -6.85
C THR A 117 -5.23 10.60 -8.10
N ARG A 118 -6.37 10.03 -8.51
CA ARG A 118 -6.50 9.31 -9.78
C ARG A 118 -6.46 10.33 -10.93
N VAL A 119 -5.60 10.06 -11.90
CA VAL A 119 -5.44 10.87 -13.13
C VAL A 119 -5.88 10.11 -14.37
#